data_AF-A0A538RZW3-F1
#
_entry.id   AF-A0A538RZW3-F1
#
_cell.length_a   1.000
_cell.length_b   1.000
_cell.length_c   1.000
_cell.angle_alpha   90.00
_cell.angle_beta   90.00
_cell.angle_gamma   90.00
#
_symmetry.space_group_name_H-M   'P 1'
#
loop_
_entity.id
_entity.type
_entity.pdbx_description
1 polymer ?
#
loop_
_entity_poly.entity_id
_entity_poly.type
_entity_poly.pdbx_seq_one_letter_code
_entity_poly.pdbx_strand_id
1 'polypeptide(L)'
;MFPSRYAYAVLPVLLLVSSAARGEEAFRYALGKHGKGELKYVNGLPVLTVQGTPEEIGEQTGVLMRHAAPGLVGYFKKLLKTYRAEAAWPVLVKTGNLLLQRIPADYRKELEAGAKASGTDRDLLIVSNTLWDIGKLRGCSAMLVAVLRPQL
;
A
#
# COMPACT_ATOMS: atom_id res chain seq x y z
N MET A 1 1.23 46.09 34.24
CA MET A 1 2.46 46.61 33.62
C MET A 1 3.49 45.48 33.57
N PHE A 2 3.40 44.59 32.58
CA PHE A 2 4.35 43.48 32.40
C PHE A 2 5.66 44.03 31.82
N PRO A 3 6.84 43.68 32.37
CA PRO A 3 8.08 44.31 31.97
C PRO A 3 8.52 43.82 30.57
N SER A 4 8.63 44.79 29.66
CA SER A 4 8.99 44.75 28.23
C SER A 4 10.27 44.01 27.83
N ARG A 5 10.99 43.38 28.77
CA ARG A 5 12.30 42.76 28.55
C ARG A 5 12.25 41.27 28.21
N TYR A 6 11.13 40.60 28.47
CA TYR A 6 10.94 39.19 28.09
C TYR A 6 10.41 39.01 26.67
N ALA A 7 9.83 40.04 26.06
CA ALA A 7 9.27 39.98 24.70
C ALA A 7 10.35 39.69 23.63
N TYR A 8 11.58 40.16 23.84
CA TYR A 8 12.69 40.00 22.89
C TYR A 8 13.38 38.63 22.99
N ALA A 9 13.22 37.90 24.09
CA ALA A 9 13.79 36.56 24.25
C ALA A 9 12.87 35.46 23.68
N VAL A 10 11.58 35.73 23.57
CA VAL A 10 10.57 34.77 23.06
C VAL A 10 10.60 34.68 21.53
N LEU A 11 10.87 35.79 20.84
CA LEU A 11 10.89 35.88 19.38
C LEU A 11 11.98 35.01 18.69
N PRO A 12 13.26 34.99 19.13
CA PRO A 12 14.27 34.13 18.49
C PRO A 12 14.05 32.65 18.79
N VAL A 13 13.48 32.30 19.95
CA VAL A 13 13.15 30.91 20.31
C VAL A 13 12.02 30.36 19.42
N LEU A 14 10.98 31.15 19.14
CA LEU A 14 9.91 30.75 18.21
C LEU A 14 10.38 30.60 16.75
N LEU A 15 11.33 31.44 16.32
CA LEU A 15 11.93 31.33 14.97
C LEU A 15 12.83 30.09 14.83
N LEU A 16 13.55 29.70 15.89
CA LEU A 16 14.35 28.46 15.91
C LEU A 16 13.49 27.19 15.90
N VAL A 17 12.33 27.20 16.58
CA VAL A 17 11.40 26.05 16.59
C VAL A 17 10.68 25.87 15.24
N SER A 18 10.42 26.96 14.53
CA SER A 18 9.76 26.92 13.21
C SER A 18 10.66 26.32 12.12
N SER A 19 11.98 26.43 12.25
CA SER A 19 12.91 25.88 11.26
C SER A 19 13.19 24.37 11.41
N ALA A 20 12.75 23.76 12.52
CA ALA A 20 12.89 22.32 12.78
C ALA A 20 11.69 21.50 12.26
N ALA A 21 10.62 22.15 11.81
CA ALA A 21 9.50 21.49 11.15
C ALA A 21 9.85 21.14 9.69
N ARG A 22 10.80 20.22 9.49
CA ARG A 22 10.89 19.49 8.23
C ARG A 22 9.62 18.65 8.12
N GLY A 23 8.69 19.06 7.27
CA GLY A 23 7.58 18.19 6.87
C GLY A 23 8.15 16.86 6.38
N GLU A 24 7.54 15.76 6.82
CA GLU A 24 7.89 14.42 6.34
C GLU A 24 7.81 14.43 4.81
N GLU A 25 8.91 14.10 4.13
CA GLU A 25 8.91 14.06 2.67
C GLU A 25 7.86 13.05 2.21
N ALA A 26 7.03 13.47 1.25
CA ALA A 26 5.97 12.60 0.71
C ALA A 26 6.59 11.29 0.20
N PHE A 27 6.06 10.16 0.66
CA PHE A 27 6.49 8.83 0.24
C PHE A 27 6.58 8.72 -1.29
N ARG A 28 7.70 8.21 -1.80
CA ARG A 28 7.91 7.93 -3.22
C ARG A 28 8.30 6.48 -3.46
N TYR A 29 7.80 5.92 -4.56
CA TYR A 29 8.16 4.58 -4.99
C TYR A 29 9.57 4.58 -5.58
N ALA A 30 10.36 3.56 -5.23
CA ALA A 30 11.68 3.34 -5.80
C ALA A 30 11.54 2.86 -7.26
N LEU A 31 11.89 3.73 -8.20
CA LEU A 31 11.82 3.38 -9.63
C LEU A 31 12.84 2.31 -9.99
N GLY A 32 12.53 1.50 -10.99
CA GLY A 32 13.45 0.46 -11.43
C GLY A 32 12.86 -0.49 -12.47
N LYS A 33 13.69 -1.44 -12.88
CA LYS A 33 13.32 -2.56 -13.75
C LYS A 33 13.74 -3.86 -13.10
N HIS A 34 12.96 -4.91 -13.33
CA HIS A 34 13.29 -6.28 -12.94
C HIS A 34 12.70 -7.22 -13.98
N GLY A 35 13.51 -8.09 -14.61
CA GLY A 35 13.04 -8.92 -15.73
C GLY A 35 12.36 -8.09 -16.83
N LYS A 36 11.10 -8.41 -17.15
CA LYS A 36 10.26 -7.69 -18.12
C LYS A 36 9.43 -6.55 -17.49
N GLY A 37 9.55 -6.36 -16.18
CA GLY A 37 8.78 -5.38 -15.41
C GLY A 37 9.51 -4.05 -15.23
N GLU A 38 8.74 -2.98 -15.09
CA GLU A 38 9.22 -1.61 -14.88
C GLU A 38 8.29 -0.86 -13.93
N LEU A 39 8.87 -0.17 -12.93
CA LEU A 39 8.19 0.82 -12.12
C LEU A 39 8.72 2.21 -12.47
N LYS A 40 7.86 3.08 -12.99
CA LYS A 40 8.18 4.46 -13.34
C LYS A 40 7.03 5.40 -13.00
N TYR A 41 7.29 6.70 -12.99
CA TYR A 41 6.24 7.70 -12.90
C TYR A 41 5.73 8.10 -14.29
N VAL A 42 4.41 8.11 -14.47
CA VAL A 42 3.72 8.64 -15.65
C VAL A 42 2.75 9.72 -15.17
N ASN A 43 2.93 10.96 -15.60
CA ASN A 43 2.14 12.12 -15.16
C ASN A 43 2.05 12.25 -13.62
N GLY A 44 3.16 11.97 -12.92
CA GLY A 44 3.22 12.05 -11.46
C GLY A 44 2.62 10.84 -10.72
N LEU A 45 2.08 9.84 -11.42
CA LEU A 45 1.56 8.60 -10.84
C LEU A 45 2.56 7.45 -10.98
N PRO A 46 2.79 6.64 -9.92
CA PRO A 46 3.64 5.45 -10.02
C PRO A 46 2.90 4.37 -10.81
N VAL A 47 3.48 3.94 -11.93
CA VAL A 47 2.95 2.91 -12.82
C VAL A 47 3.89 1.73 -12.83
N LEU A 48 3.41 0.60 -12.30
CA LEU A 48 4.06 -0.70 -12.40
C LEU A 48 3.54 -1.40 -13.66
N THR A 49 4.44 -1.71 -14.59
CA THR A 49 4.17 -2.58 -15.74
C THR A 49 4.85 -3.92 -15.49
N VAL A 50 4.12 -5.02 -15.64
CA VAL A 50 4.62 -6.39 -15.44
C VAL A 50 4.12 -7.28 -16.56
N GLN A 51 4.89 -8.33 -16.89
CA GLN A 51 4.56 -9.23 -17.98
C GLN A 51 5.24 -10.59 -17.79
N GLY A 52 4.56 -11.65 -18.21
CA GLY A 52 5.14 -12.99 -18.28
C GLY A 52 4.19 -14.08 -17.80
N THR A 53 4.78 -15.18 -17.32
CA THR A 53 4.05 -16.18 -16.54
C THR A 53 3.64 -15.61 -15.18
N PRO A 54 2.69 -16.22 -14.46
CA PRO A 54 2.30 -15.75 -13.13
C PRO A 54 3.48 -15.65 -12.16
N GLU A 55 4.42 -16.60 -12.22
CA GLU A 55 5.64 -16.58 -11.42
C GLU A 55 6.54 -15.38 -11.78
N GLU A 56 6.73 -15.09 -13.07
CA GLU A 56 7.48 -13.90 -13.52
C GLU A 56 6.80 -12.60 -13.06
N ILE A 57 5.47 -12.51 -13.18
CA ILE A 57 4.69 -11.33 -12.76
C ILE A 57 4.81 -11.12 -11.24
N GLY A 58 4.67 -12.19 -10.47
CA GLY A 58 4.79 -12.15 -9.02
C GLY A 58 6.17 -11.71 -8.58
N GLU A 59 7.22 -12.27 -9.19
CA GLU A 59 8.61 -11.88 -8.91
C GLU A 59 8.87 -10.40 -9.21
N GLN A 60 8.46 -9.93 -10.40
CA GLN A 60 8.59 -8.53 -10.80
C GLN A 60 7.89 -7.58 -9.82
N THR A 61 6.65 -7.91 -9.45
CA THR A 61 5.87 -7.15 -8.48
C THR A 61 6.56 -7.14 -7.12
N GLY A 62 7.00 -8.30 -6.64
CA GLY A 62 7.65 -8.45 -5.35
C GLY A 62 8.95 -7.65 -5.24
N VAL A 63 9.81 -7.70 -6.26
CA VAL A 63 11.08 -6.96 -6.28
C VAL A 63 10.85 -5.45 -6.38
N LEU A 64 10.00 -5.01 -7.31
CA LEU A 64 9.81 -3.58 -7.60
C LEU A 64 8.98 -2.87 -6.54
N MET A 65 8.09 -3.58 -5.84
CA MET A 65 7.22 -3.00 -4.81
C MET A 65 7.70 -3.22 -3.37
N ARG A 66 8.82 -3.93 -3.14
CA ARG A 66 9.31 -4.30 -1.80
C ARG A 66 9.43 -3.11 -0.84
N HIS A 67 9.80 -1.93 -1.34
CA HIS A 67 9.97 -0.73 -0.50
C HIS A 67 8.63 -0.11 -0.07
N ALA A 68 7.57 -0.34 -0.83
CA ALA A 68 6.21 0.08 -0.48
C ALA A 68 5.48 -0.93 0.42
N ALA A 69 5.90 -2.20 0.38
CA ALA A 69 5.25 -3.28 1.09
C ALA A 69 5.11 -3.02 2.61
N PRO A 70 6.13 -2.59 3.38
CA PRO A 70 5.98 -2.40 4.82
C PRO A 70 4.87 -1.43 5.24
N GLY A 71 4.66 -0.35 4.47
CA GLY A 71 3.60 0.63 4.72
C GLY A 71 2.21 0.09 4.43
N LEU A 72 2.05 -0.56 3.27
CA LEU A 72 0.77 -1.08 2.79
C LEU A 72 0.33 -2.36 3.53
N VAL A 73 1.30 -3.21 3.83
CA VAL A 73 1.08 -4.56 4.34
C VAL A 73 1.04 -4.55 5.88
N GLY A 74 1.79 -3.66 6.52
CA GLY A 74 1.66 -3.36 7.95
C GLY A 74 0.37 -2.62 8.33
N TYR A 75 -0.32 -2.01 7.35
CA TYR A 75 -1.58 -1.30 7.57
C TYR A 75 -2.63 -2.18 8.24
N PHE A 76 -2.81 -3.42 7.82
CA PHE A 76 -3.88 -4.27 8.35
C PHE A 76 -3.64 -4.71 9.79
N LYS A 77 -2.39 -5.04 10.16
CA LYS A 77 -2.05 -5.29 11.57
C LYS A 77 -2.25 -4.04 12.43
N LYS A 78 -1.88 -2.86 11.91
CA LYS A 78 -2.15 -1.57 12.59
C LYS A 78 -3.65 -1.32 12.73
N LEU A 79 -4.44 -1.58 11.69
CA LEU A 79 -5.89 -1.41 11.69
C LEU A 79 -6.54 -2.28 12.77
N LEU A 80 -6.19 -3.58 12.82
CA LEU A 80 -6.68 -4.48 13.85
C LEU A 80 -6.31 -3.99 15.26
N LYS A 81 -5.08 -3.49 15.43
CA LYS A 81 -4.64 -2.88 16.68
C LYS A 81 -5.47 -1.65 17.08
N THR A 82 -5.75 -0.76 16.12
CA THR A 82 -6.60 0.42 16.36
C THR A 82 -8.00 0.03 16.84
N TYR A 83 -8.56 -1.04 16.30
CA TYR A 83 -9.89 -1.54 16.69
C TYR A 83 -9.88 -2.59 17.81
N ARG A 84 -8.72 -2.86 18.45
CA ARG A 84 -8.56 -3.90 19.49
C ARG A 84 -9.03 -5.29 19.05
N ALA A 85 -8.81 -5.60 17.78
CA ALA A 85 -9.26 -6.82 17.10
C ALA A 85 -8.09 -7.73 16.69
N GLU A 86 -6.91 -7.58 17.29
CA GLU A 86 -5.71 -8.37 16.97
C GLU A 86 -5.94 -9.88 17.13
N ALA A 87 -6.79 -10.27 18.09
CA ALA A 87 -7.20 -11.66 18.31
C ALA A 87 -7.90 -12.28 17.09
N ALA A 88 -8.43 -11.48 16.16
CA ALA A 88 -9.03 -11.97 14.92
C ALA A 88 -7.98 -12.41 13.88
N TRP A 89 -6.69 -12.10 14.06
CA TRP A 89 -5.64 -12.38 13.07
C TRP A 89 -5.60 -13.85 12.61
N PRO A 90 -5.58 -14.86 13.50
CA PRO A 90 -5.56 -16.26 13.07
C PRO A 90 -6.81 -16.66 12.28
N VAL A 91 -7.97 -16.08 12.61
CA VAL A 91 -9.22 -16.32 11.89
C VAL A 91 -9.17 -15.71 10.50
N LEU A 92 -8.63 -14.50 10.35
CA LEU A 92 -8.43 -13.84 9.06
C LEU A 92 -7.46 -14.62 8.17
N VAL A 93 -6.33 -15.09 8.73
CA VAL A 93 -5.37 -15.93 8.00
C VAL A 93 -6.02 -17.23 7.54
N LYS A 94 -6.74 -17.92 8.43
CA LYS A 94 -7.44 -19.16 8.08
C LYS A 94 -8.48 -18.94 6.97
N THR A 95 -9.28 -17.89 7.10
CA THR A 95 -10.33 -17.55 6.12
C THR A 95 -9.73 -17.15 4.79
N GLY A 96 -8.67 -16.34 4.78
CA GLY A 96 -7.94 -15.96 3.58
C GLY A 96 -7.31 -17.16 2.87
N ASN A 97 -6.74 -18.12 3.60
CA ASN A 97 -6.22 -19.35 3.01
C ASN A 97 -7.33 -20.22 2.38
N LEU A 98 -8.51 -20.29 3.01
CA LEU A 98 -9.67 -20.99 2.43
C LEU A 98 -10.18 -20.31 1.15
N LEU A 99 -10.19 -18.98 1.11
CA LEU A 99 -10.52 -18.21 -0.10
C LEU A 99 -9.48 -18.43 -1.20
N LEU A 100 -8.19 -18.40 -0.86
CA LEU A 100 -7.09 -18.60 -1.81
C LEU A 100 -7.21 -19.94 -2.54
N GLN A 101 -7.68 -21.00 -1.89
CA GLN A 101 -7.90 -22.31 -2.53
C GLN A 101 -8.94 -22.27 -3.66
N ARG A 102 -9.85 -21.29 -3.66
CA ARG A 102 -10.89 -21.11 -4.69
C ARG A 102 -10.45 -20.20 -5.84
N ILE A 103 -9.38 -19.43 -5.64
CA ILE A 103 -8.79 -18.58 -6.68
C ILE A 103 -8.05 -19.47 -7.69
N PRO A 104 -8.13 -19.20 -9.01
CA PRO A 104 -7.38 -19.95 -10.02
C PRO A 104 -5.87 -20.10 -9.71
N ALA A 105 -5.28 -21.20 -10.17
CA ALA A 105 -3.91 -21.58 -9.82
C ALA A 105 -2.86 -20.51 -10.18
N ASP A 106 -3.08 -19.78 -11.27
CA ASP A 106 -2.17 -18.75 -11.75
C ASP A 106 -1.99 -17.60 -10.74
N TYR A 107 -3.08 -17.05 -10.20
CA TYR A 107 -2.99 -16.01 -9.16
C TYR A 107 -2.32 -16.50 -7.87
N ARG A 108 -2.49 -17.79 -7.53
CA ARG A 108 -1.79 -18.36 -6.38
C ARG A 108 -0.29 -18.37 -6.62
N LYS A 109 0.14 -18.82 -7.80
CA LYS A 109 1.57 -18.82 -8.19
C LYS A 109 2.16 -17.41 -8.17
N GLU A 110 1.43 -16.43 -8.67
CA GLU A 110 1.83 -15.02 -8.62
C GLU A 110 2.02 -14.53 -7.18
N LEU A 111 1.06 -14.82 -6.29
CA LEU A 111 1.14 -14.45 -4.88
C LEU A 111 2.35 -15.09 -4.19
N GLU A 112 2.59 -16.39 -4.40
CA GLU A 112 3.73 -17.09 -3.80
C GLU A 112 5.07 -16.55 -4.31
N ALA A 113 5.19 -16.29 -5.61
CA ALA A 113 6.38 -15.70 -6.20
C ALA A 113 6.64 -14.29 -5.67
N GLY A 114 5.58 -13.46 -5.56
CA GLY A 114 5.67 -12.12 -4.99
C GLY A 114 6.03 -12.11 -3.51
N ALA A 115 5.47 -13.00 -2.70
CA ALA A 115 5.83 -13.17 -1.29
C ALA A 115 7.32 -13.50 -1.15
N LYS A 116 7.79 -14.49 -1.93
CA LYS A 116 9.20 -14.90 -1.94
C LYS A 116 10.13 -13.77 -2.37
N ALA A 117 9.83 -13.10 -3.47
CA ALA A 117 10.71 -12.08 -4.06
C ALA A 117 10.76 -10.78 -3.24
N SER A 118 9.65 -10.41 -2.59
CA SER A 118 9.61 -9.22 -1.72
C SER A 118 10.15 -9.47 -0.32
N GLY A 119 10.26 -10.74 0.11
CA GLY A 119 10.54 -11.10 1.50
C GLY A 119 9.37 -10.78 2.46
N THR A 120 8.18 -10.54 1.91
CA THR A 120 6.99 -10.21 2.71
C THR A 120 6.37 -11.48 3.28
N ASP A 121 5.85 -11.37 4.50
CA ASP A 121 5.06 -12.43 5.13
C ASP A 121 3.87 -12.84 4.22
N ARG A 122 3.84 -14.13 3.87
CA ARG A 122 2.85 -14.71 2.97
C ARG A 122 1.43 -14.55 3.49
N ASP A 123 1.20 -14.80 4.78
CA ASP A 123 -0.14 -14.69 5.38
C ASP A 123 -0.61 -13.25 5.38
N LEU A 124 0.31 -12.31 5.57
CA LEU A 124 0.03 -10.90 5.50
C LEU A 124 -0.36 -10.46 4.08
N LEU A 125 0.27 -11.01 3.03
CA LEU A 125 -0.17 -10.80 1.64
C LEU A 125 -1.53 -11.42 1.35
N ILE A 126 -1.79 -12.64 1.85
CA ILE A 126 -3.09 -13.32 1.70
C ILE A 126 -4.20 -12.50 2.35
N VAL A 127 -4.03 -12.10 3.61
CA VAL A 127 -5.02 -11.29 4.32
C VAL A 127 -5.18 -9.94 3.63
N SER A 128 -4.11 -9.30 3.16
CA SER A 128 -4.20 -8.01 2.46
C SER A 128 -5.06 -8.06 1.19
N ASN A 129 -4.99 -9.18 0.46
CA ASN A 129 -5.78 -9.38 -0.76
C ASN A 129 -7.22 -9.84 -0.46
N THR A 130 -7.44 -10.59 0.61
CA THR A 130 -8.74 -11.23 0.90
C THR A 130 -9.59 -10.51 1.95
N LEU A 131 -9.02 -9.62 2.76
CA LEU A 131 -9.75 -8.95 3.85
C LEU A 131 -10.97 -8.17 3.33
N TRP A 132 -10.88 -7.62 2.12
CA TRP A 132 -11.95 -6.86 1.47
C TRP A 132 -13.12 -7.73 1.03
N ASP A 133 -12.89 -9.02 0.81
CA ASP A 133 -13.93 -10.01 0.51
C ASP A 133 -14.53 -10.58 1.80
N ILE A 134 -13.71 -10.72 2.85
CA ILE A 134 -14.11 -11.27 4.16
C ILE A 134 -15.06 -10.32 4.88
N GLY A 135 -14.66 -9.06 5.01
CA GLY A 135 -15.52 -8.02 5.52
C GLY A 135 -16.02 -7.21 4.35
N LYS A 136 -17.34 -7.09 4.16
CA LYS A 136 -17.97 -6.12 3.23
C LYS A 136 -17.71 -4.68 3.70
N LEU A 137 -16.45 -4.33 3.88
CA LEU A 137 -15.95 -3.18 4.61
C LEU A 137 -15.54 -2.10 3.61
N ARG A 138 -16.44 -1.68 2.72
CA ARG A 138 -16.27 -0.47 1.88
C ARG A 138 -17.60 0.09 1.41
N GLY A 139 -17.64 1.42 1.26
CA GLY A 139 -18.55 2.12 0.37
C GLY A 139 -17.76 2.69 -0.80
N CYS A 140 -18.23 2.44 -2.02
CA CYS A 140 -17.74 3.12 -3.23
C CYS A 140 -18.96 3.63 -3.99
N SER A 141 -18.87 4.84 -4.55
CA SER A 141 -19.85 5.35 -5.51
C SER A 141 -19.26 5.21 -6.91
N ALA A 142 -19.98 4.56 -7.82
CA ALA A 142 -19.58 4.41 -9.22
C ALA A 142 -20.70 4.91 -10.14
N MET A 143 -20.34 5.63 -11.20
CA MET A 143 -21.25 6.12 -12.23
C MET A 143 -20.65 5.80 -13.59
N LEU A 144 -21.45 5.22 -14.49
CA LEU A 144 -21.08 4.98 -15.87
C LEU A 144 -21.87 5.95 -16.76
N VAL A 145 -21.16 6.71 -17.59
CA VAL A 145 -21.77 7.64 -18.56
C VAL A 145 -21.56 7.06 -19.95
N ALA A 146 -22.65 6.69 -20.63
CA ALA A 146 -22.60 6.25 -22.01
C ALA A 146 -22.59 7.45 -22.95
N VAL A 147 -21.69 7.44 -23.94
CA VAL A 147 -21.75 8.36 -25.08
C VAL A 147 -22.45 7.62 -26.22
N LEU A 148 -23.68 8.01 -26.54
CA LEU A 148 -24.36 7.56 -27.75
C LEU A 148 -23.69 8.25 -28.95
N ARG A 149 -22.80 7.54 -29.67
CA ARG A 149 -22.43 7.96 -31.01
C ARG A 149 -23.57 7.60 -31.97
N PRO A 150 -24.03 8.52 -32.84
CA PRO A 150 -24.87 8.15 -33.97
C PRO A 150 -24.12 7.12 -34.82
N GLN A 151 -24.80 6.05 -35.22
CA GLN A 151 -24.29 5.18 -36.27
C GLN A 151 -24.36 5.98 -37.58
N LEU A 152 -23.19 6.26 -38.17
CA LEU A 152 -23.08 6.76 -39.55
C LEU A 152 -23.22 5.58 -40.51
#